data_AF-A0A1M6WQW0-F1
#
_entry.id   AF-A0A1M6WQW0-F1
#
_cell.length_a   1.000
_cell.length_b   1.000
_cell.length_c   1.000
_cell.angle_alpha   90.00
_cell.angle_beta   90.00
_cell.angle_gamma   90.00
#
_symmetry.space_group_name_H-M   'P 1'
#
loop_
_entity.id
_entity.type
_entity.pdbx_description
1 polymer ?
#
loop_
_entity_poly.entity_id
_entity_poly.type
_entity_poly.pdbx_seq_one_letter_code
_entity_poly.pdbx_strand_id
1 'polypeptide(L)'
;MNEQIGKSIEELRAYNKSLERSPEYQRILPEVMWEVNTQFVKEIIAQEERWLSYKVEEEPIEDDDPIIVEFFKTLRADLKAQDELRKKRIEEAKELLPTDPARAAELLSKLGSCHTLWALQKRILKEKYGITWYTPAELNPDVKFD
;
A
#
# COMPACT_ATOMS: atom_id res chain seq x y z
N MET A 1 1.29 -19.48 29.10
CA MET A 1 0.45 -18.71 30.04
C MET A 1 0.29 -17.32 29.42
N ASN A 2 -0.74 -17.14 28.58
CA ASN A 2 -0.98 -15.88 27.85
C ASN A 2 -2.11 -15.12 28.56
N GLU A 3 -1.76 -14.12 29.36
CA GLU A 3 -2.71 -13.13 29.87
C GLU A 3 -3.13 -12.19 28.73
N GLN A 4 -4.04 -12.66 27.89
CA GLN A 4 -4.90 -11.78 27.10
C GLN A 4 -6.32 -11.98 27.63
N ILE A 5 -6.54 -11.44 28.84
CA ILE A 5 -7.89 -11.24 29.37
C ILE A 5 -8.63 -10.39 28.32
N GLY A 6 -9.65 -11.00 27.73
CA GLY A 6 -10.33 -10.52 26.52
C GLY A 6 -10.96 -9.15 26.72
N LYS A 7 -10.28 -8.12 26.22
CA LYS A 7 -10.91 -6.81 26.06
C LYS A 7 -11.99 -6.90 24.99
N SER A 8 -13.16 -6.31 25.24
CA SER A 8 -14.21 -6.23 24.22
C SER A 8 -13.75 -5.33 23.06
N ILE A 9 -14.37 -5.49 21.88
CA ILE A 9 -14.08 -4.62 20.72
C ILE A 9 -14.35 -3.14 21.07
N GLU A 10 -15.37 -2.87 21.87
CA GLU A 10 -15.71 -1.52 22.36
C GLU A 10 -14.61 -0.94 23.24
N GLU A 11 -14.01 -1.75 24.12
CA GLU A 11 -12.88 -1.32 24.94
C GLU A 11 -11.64 -1.01 24.09
N LEU A 12 -11.38 -1.82 23.06
CA LEU A 12 -10.29 -1.56 22.11
C LEU A 12 -10.53 -0.27 21.30
N ARG A 13 -11.76 -0.03 20.84
CA ARG A 13 -12.15 1.21 20.16
C ARG A 13 -11.98 2.43 21.08
N ALA A 14 -12.45 2.34 22.32
CA ALA A 14 -12.32 3.41 23.30
C ALA A 14 -10.84 3.69 23.62
N TYR A 15 -10.04 2.65 23.77
CA TYR A 15 -8.60 2.75 23.97
C TYR A 15 -7.90 3.46 22.79
N ASN A 16 -8.11 3.00 21.56
CA ASN A 16 -7.53 3.62 20.36
C ASN A 16 -7.95 5.08 20.24
N LYS A 17 -9.23 5.39 20.46
CA LYS A 17 -9.75 6.77 20.43
C LYS A 17 -9.11 7.67 21.48
N SER A 18 -8.83 7.13 22.67
CA SER A 18 -8.13 7.87 23.72
C SER A 18 -6.66 8.09 23.37
N LEU A 19 -5.99 7.06 22.85
CA LEU A 19 -4.60 7.11 22.39
C LEU A 19 -4.45 8.14 21.27
N GLU A 20 -5.30 8.09 20.25
CA GLU A 20 -5.24 8.98 19.09
C GLU A 20 -5.48 10.45 19.47
N ARG A 21 -6.09 10.72 20.63
CA ARG A 21 -6.28 12.08 21.15
C ARG A 21 -5.18 12.52 22.11
N SER A 22 -4.26 11.64 22.47
CA SER A 22 -3.21 11.96 23.44
C SER A 22 -2.18 12.91 22.83
N PRO A 23 -1.66 13.89 23.59
CA PRO A 23 -0.59 14.77 23.12
C PRO A 23 0.66 14.02 22.69
N GLU A 24 0.99 12.91 23.36
CA GLU A 24 2.15 12.07 23.02
C GLU A 24 2.00 11.45 21.64
N TYR A 25 0.83 10.89 21.33
CA TYR A 25 0.55 10.29 20.04
C TYR A 25 0.55 11.35 18.93
N GLN A 26 -0.12 12.47 19.16
CA GLN A 26 -0.20 13.57 18.19
C GLN A 26 1.18 14.16 17.87
N ARG A 27 2.10 14.19 18.84
CA ARG A 27 3.47 14.69 18.64
C ARG A 27 4.28 13.80 17.69
N ILE A 28 4.14 12.48 17.80
CA ILE A 28 4.94 11.53 17.01
C ILE A 28 4.29 11.16 15.67
N LEU A 29 2.97 11.38 15.53
CA LEU A 29 2.21 10.94 14.37
C LEU A 29 2.79 11.43 13.03
N PRO A 30 3.25 12.70 12.87
CA PRO A 30 3.87 13.13 11.61
C PRO A 30 5.12 12.33 11.24
N GLU A 31 5.98 12.03 12.21
CA GLU A 31 7.20 11.22 12.01
C GLU A 31 6.84 9.77 11.65
N VAL A 32 5.88 9.18 12.38
CA VAL A 32 5.38 7.84 12.10
C VAL A 32 4.81 7.77 10.68
N MET A 33 3.94 8.71 10.28
CA MET A 33 3.32 8.70 8.96
C MET A 33 4.33 8.98 7.84
N TRP A 34 5.32 9.82 8.08
CA TRP A 34 6.44 10.01 7.16
C TRP A 34 7.13 8.68 6.87
N GLU A 35 7.46 7.92 7.91
CA GLU A 35 8.11 6.63 7.76
C GLU A 35 7.21 5.57 7.13
N VAL A 36 5.93 5.49 7.53
CA VAL A 36 4.93 4.59 6.92
C VAL A 36 4.89 4.80 5.42
N ASN A 37 4.71 6.04 4.99
CA ASN A 37 4.62 6.38 3.58
C ASN A 37 5.94 6.11 2.84
N THR A 38 7.07 6.41 3.48
CA THR A 38 8.40 6.12 2.91
C THR A 38 8.60 4.63 2.66
N GLN A 39 8.28 3.78 3.65
CA GLN A 39 8.44 2.33 3.53
C GLN A 39 7.46 1.75 2.51
N PHE A 40 6.20 2.20 2.52
CA PHE A 40 5.19 1.81 1.54
C PHE A 40 5.65 2.10 0.10
N VAL A 41 6.07 3.33 -0.17
CA VAL A 41 6.50 3.74 -1.53
C VAL A 41 7.70 2.93 -2.00
N LYS A 42 8.70 2.72 -1.15
CA LYS A 42 9.89 1.92 -1.49
C LYS A 42 9.52 0.49 -1.86
N GLU A 43 8.62 -0.13 -1.11
CA GLU A 43 8.19 -1.51 -1.36
C GLU A 43 7.37 -1.62 -2.65
N ILE A 44 6.44 -0.67 -2.89
CA ILE A 44 5.67 -0.65 -4.14
C ILE A 44 6.58 -0.43 -5.34
N ILE A 45 7.51 0.52 -5.29
CA ILE A 45 8.49 0.74 -6.38
C ILE A 45 9.27 -0.55 -6.66
N ALA A 46 9.82 -1.19 -5.63
CA ALA A 46 10.57 -2.43 -5.79
C ALA A 46 9.72 -3.55 -6.41
N GLN A 47 8.44 -3.66 -6.01
CA GLN A 47 7.51 -4.64 -6.57
C GLN A 47 7.22 -4.36 -8.05
N GLU A 48 6.90 -3.11 -8.40
CA GLU A 48 6.56 -2.72 -9.77
C GLU A 48 7.78 -2.82 -10.71
N GLU A 49 8.97 -2.40 -10.26
CA GLU A 49 10.21 -2.59 -11.02
C GLU A 49 10.52 -4.06 -11.26
N ARG A 50 10.27 -4.92 -10.27
CA ARG A 50 10.37 -6.37 -10.44
C ARG A 50 9.40 -6.88 -11.49
N TRP A 51 8.14 -6.44 -11.47
CA TRP A 51 7.15 -6.80 -12.49
C TRP A 51 7.58 -6.38 -13.89
N LEU A 52 8.03 -5.13 -14.05
CA LEU A 52 8.52 -4.58 -15.31
C LEU A 52 9.80 -5.28 -15.81
N SER A 53 10.58 -5.89 -14.92
CA SER A 53 11.78 -6.64 -15.30
C SER A 53 11.48 -7.98 -15.99
N TYR A 54 10.28 -8.57 -15.76
CA TYR A 54 9.87 -9.80 -16.42
C TYR A 54 9.56 -9.50 -17.89
N LYS A 55 10.57 -9.66 -18.76
CA LYS A 55 10.39 -9.62 -20.21
C LYS A 55 9.54 -10.81 -20.62
N VAL A 56 8.33 -10.55 -21.11
CA VAL A 56 7.61 -11.52 -21.92
C VAL A 56 8.20 -11.40 -23.32
N GLU A 57 8.93 -12.40 -23.79
CA GLU A 57 9.36 -12.44 -25.18
C GLU A 57 8.10 -12.39 -26.07
N GLU A 58 8.08 -11.44 -27.00
CA GLU A 58 6.96 -11.29 -27.91
C GLU A 58 6.99 -12.43 -28.92
N GLU A 59 6.38 -13.56 -28.57
CA GLU A 59 6.16 -14.61 -29.55
C GLU A 59 5.23 -14.10 -30.66
N PRO A 60 5.50 -14.47 -31.92
CA PRO A 60 4.58 -14.22 -33.02
C PRO A 60 3.21 -14.82 -32.71
N ILE A 61 2.14 -14.09 -33.00
CA ILE A 61 0.78 -14.63 -32.91
C ILE A 61 0.57 -15.49 -34.15
N GLU A 62 0.81 -16.80 -34.04
CA GLU A 62 0.50 -17.78 -35.08
C GLU A 62 -0.95 -18.25 -34.91
N ASP A 63 -1.89 -17.49 -35.45
CA ASP A 63 -3.31 -17.87 -35.51
C ASP A 63 -3.88 -17.56 -36.90
N ASP A 64 -4.66 -18.49 -37.45
CA ASP A 64 -5.25 -18.36 -38.79
C ASP A 64 -6.51 -17.47 -38.78
N ASP A 65 -7.09 -17.19 -37.59
CA ASP A 65 -8.25 -16.32 -37.45
C ASP A 65 -7.84 -14.83 -37.33
N PRO A 66 -8.16 -13.98 -38.33
CA PRO A 66 -7.80 -12.56 -38.29
C PRO A 66 -8.45 -11.80 -37.13
N ILE A 67 -9.58 -12.26 -36.60
CA ILE A 67 -10.23 -11.66 -35.41
C ILE A 67 -9.38 -11.91 -34.17
N ILE A 68 -8.86 -13.14 -34.02
CA ILE A 68 -8.02 -13.53 -32.89
C ILE A 68 -6.68 -12.79 -32.95
N VAL A 69 -6.06 -12.71 -34.13
CA VAL A 69 -4.83 -11.95 -34.35
C VAL A 69 -4.99 -10.48 -33.97
N GLU A 70 -6.08 -9.84 -34.38
CA GLU A 70 -6.33 -8.43 -34.05
C GLU A 70 -6.61 -8.22 -32.55
N PHE A 71 -7.39 -9.12 -31.93
CA PHE A 71 -7.64 -9.10 -30.48
C PHE A 71 -6.33 -9.12 -29.68
N PHE A 72 -5.42 -10.04 -29.99
CA PHE A 72 -4.13 -10.13 -29.29
C PHE A 72 -3.20 -8.94 -29.55
N LYS A 73 -3.26 -8.33 -30.74
CA LYS A 73 -2.54 -7.08 -31.03
C LYS A 73 -3.06 -5.92 -30.17
N THR A 74 -4.38 -5.75 -30.08
CA THR A 74 -4.99 -4.71 -29.22
C THR A 74 -4.63 -4.94 -27.76
N LEU A 75 -4.79 -6.17 -27.25
CA LEU A 75 -4.44 -6.52 -25.88
C LEU A 75 -2.95 -6.23 -25.57
N ARG A 76 -2.05 -6.56 -26.49
CA ARG A 76 -0.61 -6.27 -26.34
C ARG A 76 -0.34 -4.76 -26.31
N ALA A 77 -1.02 -3.98 -27.14
CA ALA A 77 -0.90 -2.53 -27.14
C ALA A 77 -1.39 -1.92 -25.80
N ASP A 78 -2.52 -2.39 -25.28
CA ASP A 78 -3.06 -1.95 -23.99
C ASP A 78 -2.12 -2.29 -22.82
N LEU A 79 -1.57 -3.51 -22.81
CA LEU A 79 -0.59 -3.92 -21.80
C LEU A 79 0.66 -3.04 -21.83
N LYS A 80 1.19 -2.74 -23.03
CA LYS A 80 2.34 -1.82 -23.19
C LYS A 80 2.00 -0.42 -22.68
N ALA A 81 0.81 0.10 -23.00
CA ALA A 81 0.38 1.41 -22.51
C ALA A 81 0.27 1.45 -20.98
N GLN A 82 -0.21 0.36 -20.34
CA GLN A 82 -0.23 0.24 -18.89
C GLN A 82 1.18 0.23 -18.29
N ASP A 83 2.13 -0.47 -18.89
CA ASP A 83 3.51 -0.53 -18.41
C ASP A 83 4.21 0.83 -18.49
N GLU A 84 4.00 1.59 -19.57
CA GLU A 84 4.51 2.96 -19.68
C GLU A 84 3.88 3.89 -18.62
N LEU A 85 2.58 3.73 -18.32
CA LEU A 85 1.94 4.46 -17.23
C LEU A 85 2.51 4.08 -15.86
N ARG A 86 2.78 2.80 -15.61
CA ARG A 86 3.43 2.32 -14.38
C ARG A 86 4.82 2.93 -14.23
N LYS A 87 5.65 2.88 -15.27
CA LYS A 87 6.99 3.50 -15.29
C LYS A 87 6.92 4.98 -14.94
N LYS A 88 6.01 5.73 -15.58
CA LYS A 88 5.84 7.16 -15.30
C LYS A 88 5.49 7.43 -13.83
N ARG A 89 4.54 6.68 -13.26
CA ARG A 89 4.16 6.81 -11.84
C ARG A 89 5.30 6.47 -10.89
N ILE A 90 6.12 5.46 -11.22
CA ILE A 90 7.29 5.09 -10.43
C ILE A 90 8.31 6.23 -10.40
N GLU A 91 8.63 6.81 -11.56
CA GLU A 91 9.59 7.91 -11.63
C GLU A 91 9.10 9.15 -10.88
N GLU A 92 7.83 9.54 -11.07
CA GLU A 92 7.23 10.66 -10.32
C GLU A 92 7.20 10.38 -8.80
N ALA A 93 6.94 9.14 -8.38
CA ALA A 93 6.99 8.77 -6.97
C ALA A 93 8.41 8.84 -6.40
N LYS A 94 9.44 8.46 -7.17
CA LYS A 94 10.86 8.60 -6.76
C LYS A 94 11.26 10.06 -6.56
N GLU A 95 10.76 10.96 -7.41
CA GLU A 95 11.01 12.40 -7.29
C GLU A 95 10.34 13.01 -6.04
N LEU A 96 9.12 12.56 -5.72
CA LEU A 96 8.34 13.03 -4.56
C LEU A 96 8.84 12.45 -3.23
N LEU A 97 9.32 11.21 -3.22
CA LEU A 97 9.66 10.46 -2.01
C LEU A 97 10.56 11.21 -1.00
N PRO A 98 11.60 11.97 -1.41
CA PRO A 98 12.47 12.67 -0.45
C PRO A 98 11.82 13.86 0.25
N THR A 99 10.80 14.48 -0.37
CA THR A 99 10.22 15.75 0.08
C THR A 99 8.78 15.61 0.57
N ASP A 100 8.00 14.75 -0.07
CA ASP A 100 6.59 14.48 0.24
C ASP A 100 6.26 12.99 0.03
N PRO A 101 6.66 12.11 0.97
CA PRO A 101 6.36 10.70 0.89
C PRO A 101 4.85 10.42 0.94
N ALA A 102 4.05 11.30 1.56
CA ALA A 102 2.59 11.15 1.59
C ALA A 102 2.01 11.29 0.18
N ARG A 103 2.46 12.29 -0.59
CA ARG A 103 2.05 12.45 -1.98
C ARG A 103 2.55 11.32 -2.87
N ALA A 104 3.77 10.83 -2.66
CA ALA A 104 4.29 9.65 -3.35
C ALA A 104 3.44 8.39 -3.04
N ALA A 105 3.01 8.22 -1.79
CA ALA A 105 2.15 7.11 -1.38
C ALA A 105 0.76 7.22 -1.99
N GLU A 106 0.15 8.41 -2.04
CA GLU A 106 -1.12 8.66 -2.72
C GLU A 106 -1.01 8.31 -4.22
N LEU A 107 0.07 8.75 -4.87
CA LEU A 107 0.33 8.49 -6.27
C LEU A 107 0.44 6.99 -6.59
N LEU A 108 0.95 6.17 -5.68
CA LEU A 108 1.13 4.72 -5.87
C LEU A 108 0.05 3.85 -5.22
N SER A 109 -0.83 4.44 -4.41
CA SER A 109 -1.90 3.72 -3.74
C SER A 109 -2.86 3.09 -4.75
N LYS A 110 -3.34 1.91 -4.40
CA LYS A 110 -4.36 1.16 -5.14
C LYS A 110 -5.39 0.62 -4.16
N LEU A 111 -6.43 0.04 -4.73
CA LEU A 111 -7.44 -0.68 -3.97
C LEU A 111 -6.76 -1.73 -3.04
N GLY A 112 -7.05 -1.67 -1.75
CA GLY A 112 -6.46 -2.52 -0.71
C GLY A 112 -5.21 -1.95 -0.03
N SER A 113 -4.63 -0.83 -0.52
CA SER A 113 -3.41 -0.25 0.06
C SER A 113 -3.57 0.20 1.51
N CYS A 114 -4.79 0.49 1.96
CA CYS A 114 -5.06 0.89 3.34
C CYS A 114 -4.58 -0.16 4.35
N HIS A 115 -4.72 -1.45 4.04
CA HIS A 115 -4.29 -2.55 4.92
C HIS A 115 -2.78 -2.57 5.11
N THR A 116 -2.02 -2.35 4.04
CA THR A 116 -0.56 -2.26 4.10
C THR A 116 -0.11 -1.05 4.92
N LEU A 117 -0.73 0.11 4.70
CA LEU A 117 -0.43 1.33 5.46
C LEU A 117 -0.71 1.15 6.96
N TRP A 118 -1.85 0.56 7.32
CA TRP A 118 -2.18 0.28 8.72
C TRP A 118 -1.23 -0.75 9.36
N ALA A 119 -0.85 -1.79 8.62
CA ALA A 119 0.12 -2.77 9.12
C ALA A 119 1.48 -2.12 9.40
N LEU A 120 1.96 -1.25 8.51
CA LEU A 120 3.19 -0.47 8.70
C LEU A 120 3.08 0.46 9.90
N GLN A 121 1.99 1.23 10.00
CA GLN A 121 1.76 2.16 11.12
C GLN A 121 1.74 1.42 12.45
N LYS A 122 0.98 0.32 12.53
CA LYS A 122 0.90 -0.53 13.72
C LYS A 122 2.27 -1.06 14.13
N ARG A 123 3.05 -1.55 13.17
CA ARG A 123 4.40 -2.07 13.41
C ARG A 123 5.34 -0.98 13.91
N ILE A 124 5.40 0.16 13.24
CA ILE A 124 6.28 1.29 13.60
C ILE A 124 5.94 1.82 15.00
N LEU A 125 4.65 2.03 15.30
CA LEU A 125 4.19 2.45 16.62
C LEU A 125 4.63 1.47 17.72
N LYS A 126 4.52 0.17 17.44
CA LYS A 126 4.89 -0.86 18.42
C LYS A 126 6.41 -0.97 18.61
N GLU A 127 7.16 -1.05 17.53
CA GLU A 127 8.61 -1.29 17.57
C GLU A 127 9.40 -0.08 18.06
N LYS A 128 9.04 1.14 17.64
CA LYS A 128 9.82 2.34 17.96
C LYS A 128 9.32 3.09 19.19
N TYR A 129 8.02 3.06 19.45
CA TYR A 129 7.40 3.88 20.51
C TYR A 129 6.74 3.05 21.61
N GLY A 130 6.75 1.71 21.50
CA GLY A 130 6.10 0.82 22.47
C GLY A 130 4.57 0.94 22.49
N ILE A 131 3.98 1.66 21.53
CA ILE A 131 2.55 1.94 21.46
C ILE A 131 1.83 0.76 20.82
N THR A 132 0.83 0.24 21.52
CA THR A 132 -0.07 -0.76 20.94
C THR A 132 -1.21 0.00 20.29
N TRP A 133 -1.33 -0.08 18.97
CA TRP A 133 -2.42 0.53 18.19
C TRP A 133 -3.13 -0.57 17.40
N TYR A 134 -4.45 -0.49 17.33
CA TYR A 134 -5.29 -1.46 16.60
C TYR A 134 -5.74 -0.87 15.27
N THR A 135 -5.76 -1.67 14.21
CA THR A 135 -6.15 -1.17 12.88
C THR A 135 -7.67 -0.97 12.79
N PRO A 136 -8.17 -0.14 11.87
CA PRO A 136 -9.60 -0.03 11.60
C PRO A 136 -10.27 -1.37 11.31
N ALA A 137 -9.60 -2.29 10.60
CA ALA A 137 -10.09 -3.64 10.34
C ALA A 137 -10.21 -4.49 11.61
N GLU A 138 -9.25 -4.39 12.54
CA GLU A 138 -9.31 -5.09 13.84
C GLU A 138 -10.41 -4.52 14.74
N LEU A 139 -10.64 -3.21 14.68
CA LEU A 139 -11.67 -2.54 15.46
C LEU A 139 -13.07 -2.71 14.87
N ASN A 140 -13.21 -3.11 13.61
CA ASN A 140 -14.50 -3.21 12.91
C ASN A 140 -14.54 -4.48 12.06
N PRO A 141 -14.62 -5.67 12.68
CA PRO A 141 -14.55 -6.94 11.95
C PRO A 141 -15.70 -7.15 10.95
N ASP A 142 -16.83 -6.49 11.16
CA ASP A 142 -18.00 -6.56 10.28
C ASP A 142 -17.91 -5.63 9.06
N VAL A 143 -16.89 -4.77 9.01
CA VAL A 143 -16.67 -3.81 7.92
C VAL A 143 -15.58 -4.34 6.99
N LYS A 144 -15.91 -4.40 5.70
CA LYS A 144 -14.91 -4.67 4.66
C LYS A 144 -14.27 -3.35 4.24
N PHE A 145 -12.97 -3.25 4.46
CA PHE A 145 -12.15 -2.12 4.03
C PHE A 145 -11.42 -2.47 2.74
N ASP A 146 -11.24 -1.47 1.89
CA ASP A 146 -10.48 -1.54 0.65
C ASP A 146 -9.73 -0.21 0.42
#